data_AF-A0A971FK26-F1
#
_entry.id   AF-A0A971FK26-F1
#
_cell.length_a   1.000
_cell.length_b   1.000
_cell.length_c   1.000
_cell.angle_alpha   90.00
_cell.angle_beta   90.00
_cell.angle_gamma   90.00
#
_symmetry.space_group_name_H-M   'P 1'
#
loop_
_entity.id
_entity.type
_entity.pdbx_description
1 polymer ?
#
loop_
_entity_poly.entity_id
_entity_poly.type
_entity_poly.pdbx_seq_one_letter_code
_entity_poly.pdbx_strand_id
1 'polypeptide(L)'
;MTTKKHIPDVWDGLAVFLWSFIFLAGLFPESVFFLLRQLGDVTLHQAFINSHWFITFACSGFLGWFACQRSRESDVPDDIAFGKGVLVTVLALAAFLPLQIELLPAYLHIPLPGIRFLILSVIAIKGLCWFYLVQLIMRYHLFSGTDVFKNMLLFFPSALMQKEKATQETRPLAATDESGEPPAGME
;
A
#
# COMPACT_ATOMS: atom_id res chain seq x y z
N MET A 1 -15.60 -4.70 -20.73
CA MET A 1 -14.72 -3.70 -21.36
C MET A 1 -13.35 -4.33 -21.59
N THR A 2 -12.87 -4.33 -22.84
CA THR A 2 -11.63 -4.98 -23.26
C THR A 2 -10.41 -4.30 -22.65
N THR A 3 -9.63 -5.04 -21.87
CA THR A 3 -8.39 -4.61 -21.21
C THR A 3 -7.37 -4.18 -22.26
N LYS A 4 -7.20 -2.86 -22.46
CA LYS A 4 -6.13 -2.32 -23.29
C LYS A 4 -4.80 -2.60 -22.58
N LYS A 5 -3.90 -3.33 -23.25
CA LYS A 5 -2.49 -3.42 -22.90
C LYS A 5 -1.96 -1.99 -22.69
N HIS A 6 -1.55 -1.67 -21.46
CA HIS A 6 -1.04 -0.35 -21.12
C HIS A 6 0.29 -0.16 -21.86
N ILE A 7 0.33 0.81 -22.78
CA ILE A 7 1.54 1.21 -23.47
C ILE A 7 2.07 2.39 -22.64
N PRO A 8 3.25 2.27 -22.02
CA PRO A 8 3.79 3.33 -21.16
C PRO A 8 4.05 4.57 -22.00
N ASP A 9 3.53 5.72 -21.56
CA ASP A 9 3.72 7.03 -22.17
C ASP A 9 4.82 7.82 -21.42
N VAL A 10 5.27 8.94 -22.00
CA VAL A 10 6.27 9.83 -21.41
C VAL A 10 5.82 10.32 -20.02
N TRP A 11 4.52 10.49 -19.84
CA TRP A 11 3.90 10.88 -18.57
C TRP A 11 4.04 9.81 -17.49
N ASP A 12 3.98 8.52 -17.85
CA ASP A 12 4.18 7.41 -16.90
C ASP A 12 5.64 7.37 -16.44
N GLY A 13 6.58 7.66 -17.35
CA GLY A 13 8.00 7.83 -17.02
C GLY A 13 8.25 8.99 -16.05
N LEU A 14 7.64 10.15 -16.29
CA LEU A 14 7.72 11.31 -15.41
C LEU A 14 7.08 11.02 -14.04
N ALA A 15 5.96 10.31 -14.02
CA ALA A 15 5.30 9.91 -12.80
C ALA A 15 6.19 8.95 -11.99
N VAL A 16 6.78 7.93 -12.61
CA VAL A 16 7.72 7.00 -11.94
C VAL A 16 8.93 7.75 -11.38
N PHE A 17 9.46 8.71 -12.12
CA PHE A 17 10.54 9.57 -11.64
C PHE A 17 10.13 10.34 -10.38
N LEU A 18 8.97 11.02 -10.40
CA LEU A 18 8.46 11.75 -9.24
C LEU A 18 8.19 10.82 -8.05
N TRP A 19 7.60 9.66 -8.28
CA TRP A 19 7.38 8.64 -7.26
C TRP A 19 8.69 8.16 -6.65
N SER A 20 9.75 8.04 -7.45
CA SER A 20 11.09 7.66 -6.95
C SER A 20 11.62 8.70 -5.96
N PHE A 21 11.40 10.00 -6.19
CA PHE A 21 11.74 11.04 -5.20
C PHE A 21 10.91 10.91 -3.93
N ILE A 22 9.61 10.66 -4.02
CA ILE A 22 8.74 10.49 -2.85
C ILE A 22 9.20 9.26 -2.04
N PHE A 23 9.50 8.15 -2.69
CA PHE A 23 9.99 6.94 -2.03
C PHE A 23 11.37 7.11 -1.40
N LEU A 24 12.26 7.87 -2.06
CA LEU A 24 13.57 8.19 -1.50
C LEU A 24 13.45 9.13 -0.30
N ALA A 25 12.57 10.13 -0.39
CA ALA A 25 12.28 11.05 0.69
C ALA A 25 11.68 10.35 1.91
N GLY A 26 10.76 9.40 1.68
CA GLY A 26 10.19 8.55 2.73
C GLY A 26 11.17 7.51 3.29
N LEU A 27 12.18 7.09 2.52
CA LEU A 27 13.19 6.14 3.00
C LEU A 27 14.10 6.78 4.06
N PHE A 28 14.47 8.06 3.86
CA PHE A 28 15.33 8.86 4.73
C PHE A 28 14.63 10.14 5.22
N PRO A 29 13.55 10.03 6.02
CA PRO A 29 12.76 11.19 6.44
C PRO A 29 13.59 12.17 7.28
N GLU A 30 14.57 11.67 8.04
CA GLU A 30 15.45 12.51 8.85
C GLU A 30 16.33 13.42 7.99
N SER A 31 17.09 12.82 7.07
CA SER A 31 17.99 13.54 6.17
C SER A 31 17.24 14.55 5.30
N VAL A 32 16.05 14.18 4.81
CA VAL A 32 15.21 15.06 3.98
C VAL A 32 14.68 16.24 4.80
N PHE A 33 14.23 15.99 6.03
CA PHE A 33 13.80 17.07 6.91
C PHE A 33 14.93 18.04 7.21
N PHE A 34 16.15 17.57 7.52
CA PHE A 34 17.29 18.45 7.76
C PHE A 34 17.67 19.25 6.51
N LEU A 35 17.64 18.64 5.32
CA LEU A 35 17.89 19.31 4.05
C LEU A 35 16.85 20.41 3.78
N LEU A 36 15.56 20.09 3.90
CA LEU A 36 14.47 21.06 3.72
C LEU A 36 14.54 22.18 4.73
N ARG A 37 14.91 21.86 5.98
CA ARG A 37 15.11 22.84 7.04
C ARG A 37 16.26 23.80 6.71
N GLN A 38 17.38 23.27 6.22
CA GLN A 38 18.54 24.07 5.85
C GLN A 38 18.24 24.98 4.65
N LEU A 39 17.47 24.50 3.68
CA LEU A 39 17.04 25.29 2.52
C LEU A 39 15.99 26.35 2.88
N GLY A 40 15.13 26.07 3.85
CA GLY A 40 14.04 26.96 4.26
C GLY A 40 14.40 28.01 5.31
N ASP A 41 15.62 27.96 5.87
CA ASP A 41 16.11 28.86 6.94
C ASP A 41 15.09 29.07 8.09
N VAL A 42 14.38 28.00 8.46
CA VAL A 42 13.21 28.09 9.35
C VAL A 42 13.61 28.06 10.82
N THR A 43 13.23 29.10 11.56
CA THR A 43 13.41 29.23 13.02
C THR A 43 12.69 28.13 13.81
N LEU A 44 13.29 27.69 14.93
CA LEU A 44 12.79 26.64 15.82
C LEU A 44 11.43 27.01 16.45
N HIS A 45 10.32 26.55 15.84
CA HIS A 45 9.05 26.39 16.54
C HIS A 45 8.83 24.91 16.84
N GLN A 46 8.50 24.56 18.08
CA GLN A 46 8.05 23.20 18.44
C GLN A 46 6.64 22.97 17.90
N ALA A 47 6.55 22.67 16.61
CA ALA A 47 5.33 22.25 15.94
C ALA A 47 5.52 20.83 15.38
N PHE A 48 4.46 20.05 15.31
CA PHE A 48 4.49 18.70 14.73
C PHE A 48 5.00 18.69 13.28
N ILE A 49 4.67 19.74 12.51
CA ILE A 49 5.15 19.97 11.14
C ILE A 49 6.68 20.14 11.11
N ASN A 50 7.27 20.58 12.21
CA ASN A 50 8.70 20.75 12.40
C ASN A 50 9.37 19.49 12.97
N SER A 51 8.94 18.31 12.50
CA SER A 51 9.49 17.01 12.89
C SER A 51 9.57 16.08 11.69
N HIS A 52 10.62 15.26 11.63
CA HIS A 52 10.83 14.21 10.61
C HIS A 52 9.64 13.25 10.51
N TRP A 53 8.89 13.06 11.60
CA TRP A 53 7.66 12.27 11.63
C TRP A 53 6.57 12.82 10.71
N PHE A 54 6.50 14.14 10.49
CA PHE A 54 5.53 14.73 9.57
C PHE A 54 5.69 14.18 8.16
N ILE A 55 6.94 14.02 7.69
CA ILE A 55 7.23 13.46 6.36
C ILE A 55 6.73 12.02 6.29
N THR A 56 7.02 11.21 7.31
CA THR A 56 6.53 9.83 7.40
C THR A 56 5.00 9.77 7.30
N PHE A 57 4.28 10.54 8.12
CA PHE A 57 2.81 10.54 8.13
C PHE A 57 2.20 11.10 6.84
N ALA A 58 2.77 12.17 6.29
CA ALA A 58 2.30 12.78 5.05
C ALA A 58 2.49 11.82 3.87
N CYS A 59 3.68 11.23 3.72
CA CYS A 59 3.96 10.24 2.68
C CYS A 59 3.06 9.01 2.85
N SER A 60 2.95 8.44 4.05
CA SER A 60 2.12 7.25 4.27
C SER A 60 0.64 7.51 4.01
N GLY A 61 0.13 8.65 4.47
CA GLY A 61 -1.26 9.04 4.25
C GLY A 61 -1.56 9.27 2.78
N PHE A 62 -0.64 9.92 2.05
CA PHE A 62 -0.76 10.12 0.62
C PHE A 62 -0.76 8.80 -0.16
N LEU A 63 0.14 7.86 0.15
CA LEU A 63 0.16 6.54 -0.48
C LEU A 63 -1.14 5.75 -0.22
N GLY A 64 -1.63 5.77 1.01
CA GLY A 64 -2.87 5.10 1.39
C GLY A 64 -4.09 5.67 0.69
N TRP A 65 -4.21 7.01 0.66
CA TRP A 65 -5.24 7.72 -0.10
C TRP A 65 -5.17 7.39 -1.58
N PHE A 66 -3.97 7.44 -2.18
CA PHE A 66 -3.76 7.10 -3.58
C PHE A 66 -4.23 5.67 -3.89
N ALA A 67 -3.85 4.69 -3.05
CA ALA A 67 -4.27 3.31 -3.21
C ALA A 67 -5.79 3.12 -3.07
N CYS A 68 -6.42 3.85 -2.15
CA CYS A 68 -7.88 3.84 -1.97
C CYS A 68 -8.58 4.35 -3.24
N GLN A 69 -8.16 5.52 -3.75
CA GLN A 69 -8.76 6.12 -4.94
C GLN A 69 -8.57 5.26 -6.18
N ARG A 70 -7.36 4.70 -6.39
CA ARG A 70 -7.13 3.77 -7.51
C ARG A 70 -7.91 2.47 -7.38
N SER A 71 -8.15 1.99 -6.15
CA SER A 71 -9.01 0.83 -5.93
C SER A 71 -10.48 1.13 -6.26
N ARG A 72 -10.98 2.33 -5.95
CA ARG A 72 -12.33 2.79 -6.33
C ARG A 72 -12.51 2.89 -7.84
N GLU A 73 -11.51 3.41 -8.55
CA GLU A 73 -11.49 3.46 -10.02
C GLU A 73 -11.47 2.07 -10.67
N SER A 74 -11.14 1.03 -9.91
CA SER A 74 -11.03 -0.37 -10.39
C SER A 74 -12.32 -1.19 -10.24
N ASP A 75 -13.45 -0.56 -9.95
CA ASP A 75 -14.77 -1.21 -9.73
C ASP A 75 -14.77 -2.20 -8.55
N VAL A 76 -13.94 -1.93 -7.54
CA VAL A 76 -13.91 -2.70 -6.28
C VAL A 76 -14.91 -2.07 -5.30
N PRO A 77 -15.67 -2.87 -4.51
CA PRO A 77 -16.57 -2.34 -3.49
C PRO A 77 -15.88 -1.35 -2.54
N ASP A 78 -16.60 -0.29 -2.16
CA ASP A 78 -16.02 0.86 -1.46
C ASP A 78 -15.31 0.47 -0.15
N ASP A 79 -15.92 -0.40 0.64
CA ASP A 79 -15.35 -0.89 1.90
C ASP A 79 -14.05 -1.67 1.69
N ILE A 80 -13.96 -2.43 0.60
CA ILE A 80 -12.76 -3.19 0.24
C ILE A 80 -11.67 -2.24 -0.28
N ALA A 81 -12.05 -1.21 -1.06
CA ALA A 81 -11.13 -0.17 -1.50
C ALA A 81 -10.55 0.61 -0.31
N PHE A 82 -11.38 0.96 0.67
CA PHE A 82 -10.93 1.58 1.92
C PHE A 82 -9.98 0.67 2.70
N GLY A 83 -10.32 -0.60 2.86
CA GLY A 83 -9.46 -1.59 3.53
C GLY A 83 -8.09 -1.74 2.87
N LYS A 84 -8.03 -1.72 1.53
CA LYS A 84 -6.77 -1.70 0.77
C LYS A 84 -5.98 -0.41 1.02
N GLY A 85 -6.65 0.73 1.03
CA GLY A 85 -6.04 2.01 1.36
C GLY A 85 -5.38 2.00 2.74
N VAL A 86 -6.09 1.53 3.77
CA VAL A 86 -5.57 1.41 5.14
C VAL A 86 -4.38 0.45 5.20
N LEU A 87 -4.45 -0.71 4.51
CA LEU A 87 -3.33 -1.64 4.43
C LEU A 87 -2.08 -0.98 3.83
N VAL A 88 -2.24 -0.24 2.73
CA VAL A 88 -1.13 0.50 2.11
C VAL A 88 -0.61 1.59 3.06
N THR A 89 -1.46 2.29 3.79
CA THR A 89 -1.03 3.27 4.81
C THR A 89 -0.16 2.63 5.87
N VAL A 90 -0.58 1.48 6.44
CA VAL A 90 0.17 0.77 7.47
C VAL A 90 1.51 0.29 6.93
N LEU A 91 1.51 -0.26 5.72
CA LEU A 91 2.74 -0.71 5.07
C LEU A 91 3.69 0.47 4.77
N ALA A 92 3.14 1.62 4.38
CA ALA A 92 3.90 2.84 4.14
C ALA A 92 4.45 3.46 5.43
N LEU A 93 3.71 3.41 6.53
CA LEU A 93 4.22 3.80 7.86
C LEU A 93 5.42 2.92 8.26
N ALA A 94 5.33 1.60 8.06
CA ALA A 94 6.44 0.70 8.33
C ALA A 94 7.64 0.97 7.39
N ALA A 95 7.39 1.21 6.11
CA ALA A 95 8.42 1.52 5.12
C ALA A 95 9.11 2.87 5.38
N PHE A 96 8.38 3.87 5.84
CA PHE A 96 8.86 5.24 6.07
C PHE A 96 9.16 5.55 7.52
N LEU A 97 9.22 4.53 8.38
CA LEU A 97 9.58 4.69 9.78
C LEU A 97 10.95 5.38 9.90
N PRO A 98 11.11 6.45 10.70
CA PRO A 98 12.37 7.13 10.87
C PRO A 98 13.34 6.20 11.62
N LEU A 99 14.18 5.52 10.84
CA LEU A 99 15.16 4.56 11.32
C LEU A 99 16.47 4.85 10.58
N GLN A 100 17.54 5.05 11.33
CA GLN A 100 18.84 5.44 10.81
C GLN A 100 19.57 4.24 10.20
N ILE A 101 19.19 3.87 8.97
CA ILE A 101 19.82 2.75 8.24
C ILE A 101 21.33 3.02 8.02
N GLU A 102 21.74 4.29 7.97
CA GLU A 102 23.14 4.71 7.88
C GLU A 102 24.00 4.18 9.03
N LEU A 103 23.41 3.93 10.20
CA LEU A 103 24.07 3.37 11.37
C LEU A 103 24.11 1.83 11.38
N LEU A 104 23.72 1.17 10.29
CA LEU A 104 23.79 -0.29 10.16
C LEU A 104 25.15 -0.89 10.56
N PRO A 105 26.31 -0.30 10.18
CA PRO A 105 27.61 -0.79 10.64
C PRO A 105 27.75 -0.74 12.16
N ALA A 106 27.24 0.32 12.81
CA ALA A 106 27.25 0.44 14.27
C ALA A 106 26.33 -0.60 14.94
N TYR A 107 25.18 -0.89 14.33
CA TYR A 107 24.25 -1.90 14.85
C TYR A 107 24.81 -3.33 14.84
N LEU A 108 25.69 -3.65 13.87
CA LEU A 108 26.35 -4.96 13.81
C LEU A 108 27.34 -5.19 14.96
N HIS A 109 27.89 -4.12 15.53
CA HIS A 109 28.87 -4.16 16.63
C HIS A 109 28.23 -4.22 18.01
N ILE A 110 26.90 -4.23 18.12
CA ILE A 110 26.20 -4.31 19.41
C ILE A 110 26.51 -5.67 20.06
N PRO A 111 27.05 -5.69 21.30
CA PRO A 111 27.49 -6.92 21.96
C PRO A 111 26.34 -7.82 22.44
N LEU A 112 25.12 -7.29 22.56
CA LEU A 112 23.92 -8.05 22.92
C LEU A 112 23.23 -8.65 21.67
N PRO A 113 23.25 -9.99 21.48
CA PRO A 113 22.73 -10.61 20.27
C PRO A 113 21.22 -10.41 20.09
N GLY A 114 20.43 -10.41 21.18
CA GLY A 114 18.97 -10.23 21.10
C GLY A 114 18.57 -8.87 20.52
N ILE A 115 19.21 -7.79 20.96
CA ILE A 115 18.96 -6.43 20.46
C ILE A 115 19.41 -6.31 19.01
N ARG A 116 20.57 -6.90 18.67
CA ARG A 116 21.09 -6.90 17.30
C ARG A 116 20.12 -7.56 16.32
N PHE A 117 19.64 -8.77 16.63
CA PHE A 117 18.69 -9.47 15.75
C PHE A 117 17.36 -8.73 15.63
N LEU A 118 16.90 -8.09 16.72
CA LEU A 118 15.68 -7.28 16.70
C LEU A 118 15.84 -6.08 15.76
N ILE A 119 16.91 -5.30 15.90
CA ILE A 119 17.17 -4.13 15.04
C ILE A 119 17.32 -4.55 13.58
N LEU A 120 18.09 -5.60 13.30
CA LEU A 120 18.26 -6.11 11.93
C LEU A 120 16.93 -6.58 11.33
N SER A 121 16.08 -7.23 12.12
CA SER A 121 14.75 -7.65 11.66
C SER A 121 13.86 -6.45 11.34
N VAL A 122 13.89 -5.39 12.16
CA VAL A 122 13.15 -4.16 11.88
C VAL A 122 13.64 -3.49 10.59
N ILE A 123 14.96 -3.42 10.38
CA ILE A 123 15.55 -2.88 9.15
C ILE A 123 15.14 -3.72 7.93
N ALA A 124 15.19 -5.05 8.05
CA ALA A 124 14.80 -5.96 6.98
C ALA A 124 13.31 -5.82 6.64
N ILE A 125 12.43 -5.76 7.64
CA ILE A 125 10.99 -5.56 7.44
C ILE A 125 10.71 -4.20 6.78
N LYS A 126 11.34 -3.12 7.27
CA LYS A 126 11.24 -1.79 6.66
C LYS A 126 11.64 -1.83 5.18
N GLY A 127 12.79 -2.45 4.87
CA GLY A 127 13.27 -2.62 3.49
C GLY A 127 12.30 -3.42 2.62
N LEU A 128 11.72 -4.50 3.17
CA LEU A 128 10.76 -5.34 2.47
C LEU A 128 9.44 -4.59 2.19
N CYS A 129 8.91 -3.85 3.17
CA CYS A 129 7.74 -2.99 3.01
C CYS A 129 7.99 -1.90 1.96
N TRP A 130 9.15 -1.24 2.02
CA TRP A 130 9.53 -0.21 1.05
C TRP A 130 9.64 -0.80 -0.36
N PHE A 131 10.34 -1.91 -0.52
CA PHE A 131 10.51 -2.57 -1.82
C PHE A 131 9.16 -3.02 -2.39
N TYR A 132 8.27 -3.56 -1.55
CA TYR A 132 6.92 -3.93 -1.98
C TYR A 132 6.14 -2.72 -2.51
N LEU A 133 6.18 -1.57 -1.81
CA LEU A 133 5.47 -0.37 -2.25
C LEU A 133 6.03 0.21 -3.55
N VAL A 134 7.36 0.21 -3.71
CA VAL A 134 8.01 0.60 -4.96
C VAL A 134 7.56 -0.31 -6.11
N GLN A 135 7.57 -1.62 -5.90
CA GLN A 135 7.10 -2.60 -6.89
C GLN A 135 5.62 -2.39 -7.23
N LEU A 136 4.78 -2.09 -6.25
CA LEU A 136 3.36 -1.83 -6.44
C LEU A 136 3.13 -0.60 -7.34
N ILE A 137 3.83 0.51 -7.08
CA ILE A 137 3.72 1.74 -7.87
C ILE A 137 4.36 1.59 -9.25
N MET A 138 5.51 0.92 -9.36
CA MET A 138 6.12 0.62 -10.67
C MET A 138 5.21 -0.25 -11.53
N ARG A 139 4.60 -1.29 -10.96
CA ARG A 139 3.65 -2.15 -11.70
C ARG A 139 2.41 -1.39 -12.15
N TYR A 140 1.94 -0.46 -11.33
CA TYR A 140 0.81 0.40 -11.66
C TYR A 140 1.12 1.25 -12.91
N HIS A 141 2.26 1.96 -12.96
CA HIS A 141 2.59 2.84 -14.08
C HIS A 141 3.17 2.13 -15.32
N LEU A 142 3.79 0.96 -15.18
CA LEU A 142 4.52 0.33 -16.30
C LEU A 142 3.81 -0.86 -16.94
N PHE A 143 2.93 -1.57 -16.22
CA PHE A 143 2.46 -2.88 -16.67
C PHE A 143 0.95 -3.06 -16.62
N SER A 144 0.33 -2.80 -15.47
CA SER A 144 -1.01 -3.34 -15.19
C SER A 144 -2.02 -2.28 -14.76
N GLY A 145 -1.64 -1.01 -14.63
CA GLY A 145 -2.57 0.05 -14.27
C GLY A 145 -3.38 -0.30 -13.03
N THR A 146 -4.69 -0.10 -13.10
CA THR A 146 -5.66 -0.36 -12.04
C THR A 146 -5.79 -1.83 -11.63
N ASP A 147 -5.44 -2.78 -12.49
CA ASP A 147 -5.52 -4.22 -12.18
C ASP A 147 -4.57 -4.65 -11.04
N VAL A 148 -3.51 -3.89 -10.79
CA VAL A 148 -2.61 -4.12 -9.64
C VAL A 148 -3.36 -3.96 -8.32
N PHE A 149 -4.20 -2.91 -8.23
CA PHE A 149 -4.98 -2.63 -7.05
C PHE A 149 -6.15 -3.61 -6.90
N LYS A 150 -6.72 -4.10 -8.01
CA LYS A 150 -7.74 -5.15 -7.99
C LYS A 150 -7.20 -6.45 -7.40
N ASN A 151 -6.02 -6.89 -7.84
CA ASN A 151 -5.40 -8.16 -7.44
C ASN A 151 -4.55 -8.08 -6.15
N MET A 152 -4.52 -6.93 -5.48
CA MET A 152 -3.80 -6.78 -4.22
C MET A 152 -4.34 -7.75 -3.16
N LEU A 153 -3.45 -8.55 -2.57
CA LEU A 153 -3.79 -9.50 -1.51
C LEU A 153 -4.25 -8.75 -0.26
N LEU A 154 -5.47 -9.02 0.17
CA LEU A 154 -6.02 -8.49 1.42
C LEU A 154 -5.50 -9.35 2.56
N PHE A 155 -4.61 -8.80 3.39
CA PHE A 155 -4.14 -9.47 4.61
C PHE A 155 -5.12 -9.32 5.78
N PHE A 156 -6.11 -8.43 5.68
CA PHE A 156 -7.10 -8.22 6.74
C PHE A 156 -8.30 -9.19 6.62
N PRO A 157 -8.61 -9.98 7.67
CA PRO A 157 -9.73 -10.92 7.68
C PRO A 157 -11.08 -10.27 7.35
N SER A 158 -11.33 -9.06 7.83
CA SER A 158 -12.59 -8.33 7.58
C SER A 158 -12.85 -8.07 6.10
N ALA A 159 -11.80 -7.80 5.31
CA ALA A 159 -11.94 -7.56 3.88
C ALA A 159 -12.07 -8.87 3.08
N LEU A 160 -11.55 -9.98 3.61
CA LEU A 160 -11.75 -11.32 3.03
C LEU A 160 -13.20 -11.79 3.22
N MET A 161 -13.77 -11.62 4.41
CA MET A 161 -15.18 -11.97 4.67
C MET A 161 -16.15 -11.15 3.82
N GLN A 162 -15.82 -9.89 3.52
CA GLN A 162 -16.65 -9.06 2.67
C GLN A 162 -16.53 -9.42 1.18
N LYS A 163 -15.34 -9.81 0.71
CA LYS A 163 -15.16 -10.37 -0.64
C LYS A 163 -15.97 -11.66 -0.80
N GLU A 164 -16.01 -12.50 0.23
CA GLU A 164 -16.81 -13.73 0.24
C GLU A 164 -18.32 -13.43 0.18
N LYS A 165 -18.81 -12.46 0.96
CA LYS A 165 -20.20 -11.98 0.88
C LYS A 165 -20.56 -11.41 -0.50
N ALA A 166 -19.73 -10.55 -1.07
CA ALA A 166 -19.96 -10.00 -2.41
C ALA A 166 -19.94 -11.10 -3.49
N THR A 167 -19.12 -12.14 -3.32
CA THR A 167 -19.08 -13.30 -4.23
C THR A 167 -20.32 -14.19 -4.06
N GLN A 168 -20.89 -14.30 -2.86
CA GLN A 168 -22.14 -15.02 -2.60
C GLN A 168 -23.37 -14.27 -3.12
N GLU A 169 -23.46 -12.95 -2.98
CA GLU A 169 -24.57 -12.14 -3.50
C GLU A 169 -24.63 -12.11 -5.05
N THR A 170 -23.47 -12.24 -5.72
CA THR A 170 -23.40 -12.30 -7.19
C THR A 170 -23.72 -13.70 -7.76
N ARG A 171 -23.96 -14.72 -6.92
CA ARG A 171 -24.66 -15.95 -7.32
C ARG A 171 -26.16 -15.73 -7.08
N PRO A 172 -26.94 -15.23 -8.07
CA PRO A 172 -28.39 -15.34 -7.95
C PRO A 172 -28.75 -16.83 -7.94
N LEU A 173 -29.49 -17.28 -6.93
CA LEU A 173 -30.75 -18.05 -6.99
C LEU A 173 -31.12 -18.81 -8.29
N ALA A 174 -30.17 -19.34 -9.05
CA ALA A 174 -30.40 -20.14 -10.25
C ALA A 174 -30.52 -21.64 -9.95
N ALA A 175 -30.71 -22.02 -8.68
CA ALA A 175 -30.87 -23.40 -8.26
C ALA A 175 -32.02 -23.56 -7.25
N THR A 176 -33.11 -22.82 -7.44
CA THR A 176 -34.34 -23.08 -6.67
C THR A 176 -35.58 -22.72 -7.47
N ASP A 177 -35.80 -23.41 -8.58
CA ASP A 177 -37.14 -23.87 -8.93
C ASP A 177 -37.04 -25.08 -9.87
N GLU A 178 -38.07 -25.93 -9.85
CA GLU A 178 -38.21 -27.24 -10.55
C GLU A 178 -37.90 -28.50 -9.71
N SER A 179 -38.49 -28.60 -8.51
CA SER A 179 -38.97 -29.90 -8.03
C SER A 179 -40.24 -29.73 -7.20
N GLY A 180 -41.31 -29.27 -7.86
CA GLY A 180 -42.68 -29.49 -7.39
C GLY A 180 -43.14 -30.88 -7.83
N GLU A 181 -43.28 -31.79 -6.87
CA GLU A 181 -43.86 -33.13 -7.07
C GLU A 181 -45.40 -33.10 -6.97
N PRO A 182 -46.12 -34.22 -7.20
CA PRO A 182 -46.87 -34.63 -8.40
C PRO A 182 -48.40 -34.44 -8.23
N PRO A 183 -49.31 -34.84 -9.17
CA PRO A 183 -49.86 -36.21 -9.10
C PRO A 183 -50.40 -36.81 -10.43
N ALA A 184 -50.87 -38.06 -10.31
CA ALA A 184 -51.87 -38.76 -11.13
C ALA A 184 -51.38 -39.60 -12.31
N GLY A 185 -51.59 -40.92 -12.19
CA GLY A 185 -51.43 -41.90 -13.25
C GLY A 185 -52.59 -41.94 -14.25
N MET A 186 -52.72 -43.11 -14.90
CA MET A 186 -53.57 -43.46 -16.05
C MET A 186 -52.89 -43.11 -17.38
N GLU A 187 -52.56 -44.03 -18.29
CA GLU A 187 -52.91 -45.44 -18.55
C GLU A 187 -51.75 -46.18 -19.22
#